data_AF-A0A1W1Z4U9-F1
#
_entry.id   AF-A0A1W1Z4U9-F1
#
_cell.length_a   1.000
_cell.length_b   1.000
_cell.length_c   1.000
_cell.angle_alpha   90.00
_cell.angle_beta   90.00
_cell.angle_gamma   90.00
#
_symmetry.space_group_name_H-M   'P 1'
#
loop_
_entity.id
_entity.type
_entity.pdbx_description
1 polymer ?
#
loop_
_entity_poly.entity_id
_entity_poly.type
_entity_poly.pdbx_seq_one_letter_code
_entity_poly.pdbx_strand_id
1 'polypeptide(L)'
;MLPSFIRSWVTGDRSGDRGINFRQLNAGWNANNGAPHPHVALCGSTIELHFLMTLGAGIVAGDDEAGCLTFVGCSRWRLGSPNDEGWYLGQCRYSKIAPRWGEFYEITGRDSLRDMPDDWHELADAGEGYRHFLFYLKDETFECIAADWSFRHVAATADASRHDRSVNVINSVRY
;
A
#
# COMPACT_ATOMS: atom_id res chain seq x y z
N MET A 1 -13.97 -33.43 52.44
CA MET A 1 -12.53 -33.17 52.67
C MET A 1 -11.84 -33.32 51.31
N LEU A 2 -11.53 -32.21 50.65
CA LEU A 2 -10.86 -32.17 49.34
C LEU A 2 -9.42 -31.69 49.56
N PRO A 3 -8.40 -32.23 48.88
CA PRO A 3 -7.09 -31.61 48.86
C PRO A 3 -6.98 -30.65 47.67
N SER A 4 -6.66 -29.41 48.00
CA SER A 4 -6.21 -28.34 47.12
C SER A 4 -4.84 -28.65 46.54
N PHE A 5 -4.66 -28.58 45.22
CA PHE A 5 -3.35 -28.29 44.63
C PHE A 5 -3.49 -27.31 43.46
N ILE A 6 -2.87 -26.15 43.68
CA ILE A 6 -2.67 -25.05 42.75
C ILE A 6 -1.28 -25.21 42.12
N ARG A 7 -1.16 -24.77 40.86
CA ARG A 7 0.02 -24.59 39.98
C ARG A 7 0.48 -25.83 39.21
N SER A 8 0.15 -25.83 37.92
CA SER A 8 1.12 -26.18 36.88
C SER A 8 1.27 -24.99 35.94
N TRP A 9 2.52 -24.69 35.62
CA TRP A 9 2.99 -23.58 34.82
C TRP A 9 2.60 -23.81 33.37
N VAL A 10 1.82 -22.91 32.77
CA VAL A 10 1.87 -22.76 31.32
C VAL A 10 3.22 -22.10 31.05
N THR A 11 4.17 -22.91 30.59
CA THR A 11 5.43 -22.43 30.03
C THR A 11 5.08 -21.42 28.96
N GLY A 12 5.50 -20.18 29.18
CA GLY A 12 5.34 -19.11 28.21
C GLY A 12 5.98 -19.53 26.90
N ASP A 13 5.15 -19.65 25.87
CA ASP A 13 5.64 -19.61 24.52
C ASP A 13 6.14 -18.19 24.25
N ARG A 14 7.45 -17.99 24.42
CA ARG A 14 8.18 -16.84 23.88
C ARG A 14 8.66 -17.19 22.48
N SER A 15 7.76 -17.62 21.61
CA SER A 15 8.00 -17.62 20.18
C SER A 15 8.06 -16.16 19.74
N GLY A 16 9.27 -15.71 19.36
CA GLY A 16 9.52 -14.42 18.74
C GLY A 16 8.93 -14.31 17.33
N ASP A 17 7.72 -14.83 17.13
CA ASP A 17 6.94 -14.60 15.92
C ASP A 17 6.23 -13.26 16.08
N ARG A 18 6.92 -12.19 15.67
CA ARG A 18 6.23 -10.91 15.51
C ARG A 18 5.28 -11.09 14.34
N GLY A 19 4.01 -11.34 14.65
CA GLY A 19 2.92 -11.34 13.68
C GLY A 19 2.93 -10.06 12.83
N ILE A 20 2.14 -10.04 11.77
CA ILE A 20 2.07 -8.92 10.83
C ILE A 20 1.95 -7.56 11.53
N ASN A 21 2.72 -6.57 11.08
CA ASN A 21 2.69 -5.20 11.58
C ASN A 21 2.55 -4.21 10.42
N PHE A 22 1.83 -3.12 10.68
CA PHE A 22 1.62 -2.03 9.73
C PHE A 22 2.27 -0.75 10.26
N ARG A 23 3.27 -0.25 9.54
CA ARG A 23 3.90 1.05 9.83
C ARG A 23 3.33 2.09 8.88
N GLN A 24 2.57 3.05 9.41
CA GLN A 24 2.08 4.17 8.61
C GLN A 24 3.24 5.03 8.12
N LEU A 25 3.18 5.42 6.84
CA LEU A 25 4.24 6.16 6.15
C LEU A 25 3.81 7.55 5.70
N ASN A 26 2.52 7.76 5.42
CA ASN A 26 1.99 9.08 5.10
C ASN A 26 1.71 9.88 6.38
N ALA A 27 2.26 11.08 6.47
CA ALA A 27 2.03 12.02 7.55
C ALA A 27 1.99 13.44 6.98
N GLY A 28 0.89 14.16 7.22
CA GLY A 28 0.67 15.51 6.68
C GLY A 28 0.18 15.55 5.23
N TRP A 29 0.08 14.40 4.56
CA TRP A 29 -0.47 14.24 3.22
C TRP A 29 -1.30 12.96 3.14
N ASN A 30 -2.29 12.93 2.25
CA ASN A 30 -3.03 11.72 1.91
C ASN A 30 -3.65 11.81 0.51
N ALA A 31 -4.16 10.70 -0.03
CA ALA A 31 -4.97 10.73 -1.24
C ALA A 31 -6.31 11.45 -0.97
N ASN A 32 -6.82 12.13 -1.99
CA ASN A 32 -8.13 12.78 -1.93
C ASN A 32 -9.25 11.75 -2.15
N ASN A 33 -10.08 11.53 -1.13
CA ASN A 33 -11.22 10.61 -1.21
C ASN A 33 -12.34 11.06 -2.18
N GLY A 34 -12.30 12.29 -2.70
CA GLY A 34 -13.22 12.78 -3.73
C GLY A 34 -12.67 12.67 -5.16
N ALA A 35 -11.42 12.28 -5.33
CA ALA A 35 -10.71 12.34 -6.60
C ALA A 35 -11.02 11.17 -7.55
N PRO A 36 -10.74 11.32 -8.86
CA PRO A 36 -10.73 10.21 -9.79
C PRO A 36 -9.69 9.14 -9.40
N HIS A 37 -9.75 8.01 -10.09
CA HIS A 37 -8.83 6.90 -9.91
C HIS A 37 -7.35 7.35 -10.00
N PRO A 38 -6.46 6.78 -9.17
CA PRO A 38 -5.03 6.97 -9.31
C PRO A 38 -4.54 6.55 -10.70
N HIS A 39 -3.37 7.05 -11.08
CA HIS A 39 -2.67 6.65 -12.28
C HIS A 39 -1.35 5.96 -11.93
N VAL A 40 -1.09 4.80 -12.53
CA VAL A 40 0.15 4.04 -12.35
C VAL A 40 0.98 4.12 -13.63
N ALA A 41 2.19 4.66 -13.53
CA ALA A 41 3.18 4.67 -14.62
C ALA A 41 4.31 3.68 -14.32
N LEU A 42 4.74 2.94 -15.33
CA LEU A 42 5.82 1.95 -15.24
C LEU A 42 7.00 2.33 -16.14
N CYS A 43 8.20 2.37 -15.58
CA CYS A 43 9.45 2.55 -16.31
C CYS A 43 10.50 1.55 -15.80
N GLY A 44 10.70 0.46 -16.55
CA GLY A 44 11.53 -0.66 -16.11
C GLY A 44 10.99 -1.29 -14.83
N SER A 45 11.81 -1.37 -13.79
CA SER A 45 11.42 -1.82 -12.44
C SER A 45 11.00 -0.66 -11.52
N THR A 46 10.66 0.50 -12.05
CA THR A 46 10.21 1.65 -11.26
C THR A 46 8.75 1.92 -11.52
N ILE A 47 7.99 2.08 -10.43
CA ILE A 47 6.57 2.43 -10.47
C ILE A 47 6.39 3.83 -9.93
N GLU A 48 5.57 4.61 -10.61
CA GLU A 48 5.04 5.86 -10.07
C GLU A 48 3.53 5.78 -9.92
N LEU A 49 3.04 5.95 -8.70
CA LEU A 49 1.63 6.09 -8.38
C LEU A 49 1.32 7.57 -8.21
N HIS A 50 0.50 8.10 -9.12
CA HIS A 50 0.04 9.48 -9.14
C HIS A 50 -1.41 9.57 -8.66
N PHE A 51 -1.70 10.50 -7.75
CA PHE A 51 -3.02 10.69 -7.17
C PHE A 51 -3.24 12.15 -6.78
N LEU A 52 -4.50 12.62 -6.81
CA LEU A 52 -4.82 13.92 -6.24
C LEU A 52 -4.73 13.83 -4.71
N MET A 53 -4.22 14.89 -4.09
CA MET A 53 -3.82 14.87 -2.70
C MET A 53 -4.74 15.71 -1.81
N THR A 54 -4.82 15.34 -0.54
CA THR A 54 -5.26 16.18 0.56
C THR A 54 -4.08 16.44 1.50
N LEU A 55 -4.03 17.64 2.07
CA LEU A 55 -3.02 18.07 3.04
C LEU A 55 -3.65 18.10 4.44
N GLY A 56 -2.87 17.67 5.44
CA GLY A 56 -3.20 17.80 6.85
C GLY A 56 -4.65 17.42 7.20
N ALA A 57 -5.41 18.36 7.78
CA ALA A 57 -6.78 18.17 8.28
C ALA A 57 -7.85 18.00 7.17
N GLY A 58 -7.52 17.32 6.07
CA GLY A 58 -8.42 17.09 4.94
C GLY A 58 -8.60 18.31 4.03
N ILE A 59 -7.63 19.24 4.02
CA ILE A 59 -7.62 20.34 3.06
C ILE A 59 -7.32 19.73 1.70
N VAL A 60 -8.26 19.81 0.76
CA VAL A 60 -8.00 19.42 -0.62
C VAL A 60 -6.88 20.31 -1.14
N ALA A 61 -5.78 19.69 -1.55
CA ALA A 61 -4.70 20.39 -2.25
C ALA A 61 -5.31 21.03 -3.51
N GLY A 62 -4.80 22.17 -3.98
CA GLY A 62 -5.41 22.88 -5.11
C GLY A 62 -5.62 21.96 -6.32
N ASP A 63 -6.51 22.31 -7.25
CA ASP A 63 -6.85 21.47 -8.43
C ASP A 63 -5.61 21.02 -9.25
N ASP A 64 -4.47 21.70 -9.06
CA ASP A 64 -3.18 21.45 -9.71
C ASP A 64 -2.14 20.72 -8.82
N GLU A 65 -2.50 20.26 -7.61
CA GLU A 65 -1.60 19.65 -6.64
C GLU A 65 -1.83 18.13 -6.52
N ALA A 66 -0.93 17.36 -7.13
CA ALA A 66 -0.92 15.90 -7.06
C ALA A 66 0.21 15.38 -6.19
N GLY A 67 0.00 14.20 -5.60
CA GLY A 67 1.05 13.40 -4.98
C GLY A 67 1.59 12.38 -5.97
N CYS A 68 2.91 12.13 -5.91
CA CYS A 68 3.52 11.02 -6.61
C CYS A 68 4.34 10.18 -5.62
N LEU A 69 3.99 8.90 -5.51
CA LEU A 69 4.79 7.89 -4.84
C LEU A 69 5.62 7.15 -5.88
N THR A 70 6.93 7.14 -5.71
CA THR A 70 7.86 6.39 -6.57
C THR A 70 8.40 5.19 -5.81
N PHE A 71 8.28 4.01 -6.41
CA PHE A 71 8.80 2.74 -5.90
C PHE A 71 9.90 2.23 -6.81
N VAL A 72 11.13 2.13 -6.29
CA VAL A 72 12.30 1.70 -7.07
C VAL A 72 12.59 0.24 -6.84
N GLY A 73 13.07 -0.44 -7.89
CA GLY A 73 13.36 -1.87 -7.83
C GLY A 73 12.12 -2.66 -7.43
N CYS A 74 10.98 -2.40 -8.07
CA CYS A 74 9.74 -3.13 -7.86
C CYS A 74 9.84 -4.52 -8.49
N SER A 75 9.57 -5.56 -7.71
CA SER A 75 9.47 -6.93 -8.20
C SER A 75 8.08 -7.23 -8.75
N ARG A 76 7.04 -6.71 -8.07
CA ARG A 76 5.65 -6.87 -8.49
C ARG A 76 4.74 -5.83 -7.86
N TRP A 77 3.61 -5.58 -8.49
CA TRP A 77 2.60 -4.65 -8.02
C TRP A 77 1.20 -5.07 -8.41
N ARG A 78 0.20 -4.47 -7.78
CA ARG A 78 -1.20 -4.59 -8.17
C ARG A 78 -1.95 -3.31 -7.83
N LEU A 79 -3.02 -3.08 -8.57
CA LEU A 79 -4.04 -2.09 -8.27
C LEU A 79 -5.37 -2.81 -8.32
N GLY A 80 -5.87 -3.21 -7.16
CA GLY A 80 -7.01 -4.12 -7.10
C GLY A 80 -8.06 -3.69 -6.09
N SER A 81 -9.18 -4.38 -6.14
CA SER A 81 -10.19 -4.38 -5.09
C SER A 81 -9.54 -4.78 -3.76
N PRO A 82 -9.99 -4.20 -2.64
CA PRO A 82 -11.35 -3.74 -2.37
C PRO A 82 -11.54 -2.22 -2.39
N ASN A 83 -12.80 -1.79 -2.34
CA ASN A 83 -13.22 -0.45 -1.94
C ASN A 83 -13.44 -0.39 -0.41
N ASP A 84 -13.68 0.81 0.11
CA ASP A 84 -13.83 1.08 1.54
C ASP A 84 -14.93 0.27 2.23
N GLU A 85 -16.08 0.09 1.58
CA GLU A 85 -17.22 -0.68 2.08
C GLU A 85 -16.83 -2.11 2.44
N GLY A 86 -16.16 -2.82 1.52
CA GLY A 86 -15.66 -4.18 1.77
C GLY A 86 -14.71 -4.22 2.96
N TRP A 87 -13.89 -3.18 3.14
CA TRP A 87 -12.92 -3.13 4.23
C TRP A 87 -13.60 -3.04 5.59
N TYR A 88 -14.59 -2.16 5.73
CA TYR A 88 -15.39 -2.01 6.95
C TYR A 88 -16.26 -3.24 7.25
N LEU A 89 -16.74 -3.94 6.22
CA LEU A 89 -17.48 -5.19 6.38
C LEU A 89 -16.60 -6.39 6.74
N GLY A 90 -15.27 -6.24 6.74
CA GLY A 90 -14.38 -7.33 7.09
C GLY A 90 -14.10 -8.31 5.94
N GLN A 91 -14.38 -7.91 4.70
CA GLN A 91 -14.34 -8.79 3.52
C GLN A 91 -12.99 -8.74 2.80
N CYS A 92 -12.05 -7.93 3.30
CA CYS A 92 -10.76 -7.72 2.66
C CYS A 92 -9.66 -8.42 3.43
N ARG A 93 -8.61 -8.78 2.71
CA ARG A 93 -7.47 -9.54 3.23
C ARG A 93 -6.93 -9.00 4.56
N TYR A 94 -6.72 -7.69 4.65
CA TYR A 94 -6.20 -7.05 5.87
C TYR A 94 -7.29 -6.31 6.66
N SER A 95 -8.57 -6.52 6.37
CA SER A 95 -9.63 -5.98 7.21
C SER A 95 -9.47 -6.46 8.65
N LYS A 96 -9.75 -5.58 9.62
CA LYS A 96 -9.63 -5.85 11.07
C LYS A 96 -8.21 -6.04 11.60
N ILE A 97 -7.17 -6.02 10.75
CA ILE A 97 -5.77 -6.09 11.17
C ILE A 97 -4.96 -4.86 10.74
N ALA A 98 -5.25 -4.28 9.56
CA ALA A 98 -4.72 -2.97 9.21
C ALA A 98 -5.32 -1.90 10.15
N PRO A 99 -4.54 -0.92 10.65
CA PRO A 99 -5.03 0.03 11.64
C PRO A 99 -6.19 0.92 11.15
N ARG A 100 -6.10 1.41 9.91
CA ARG A 100 -7.07 2.35 9.30
C ARG A 100 -7.12 2.21 7.78
N TRP A 101 -8.31 2.38 7.21
CA TRP A 101 -8.52 2.62 5.79
C TRP A 101 -8.01 3.99 5.36
N GLY A 102 -7.67 4.14 4.07
CA GLY A 102 -7.24 5.41 3.47
C GLY A 102 -5.80 5.79 3.77
N GLU A 103 -5.00 4.93 4.39
CA GLU A 103 -3.62 5.24 4.79
C GLU A 103 -2.60 4.43 3.98
N PHE A 104 -1.38 4.95 3.92
CA PHE A 104 -0.23 4.31 3.28
C PHE A 104 0.66 3.63 4.32
N TYR A 105 0.91 2.34 4.14
CA TYR A 105 1.66 1.50 5.07
C TYR A 105 2.83 0.79 4.42
N GLU A 106 3.85 0.53 5.23
CA GLU A 106 4.73 -0.62 5.05
C GLU A 106 4.26 -1.77 5.94
N ILE A 107 4.18 -2.96 5.36
CA ILE A 107 3.89 -4.21 6.06
C ILE A 107 5.21 -4.89 6.41
N THR A 108 5.34 -5.27 7.68
CA THR A 108 6.52 -5.96 8.20
C THR A 108 6.13 -7.16 9.06
N GLY A 109 7.09 -8.05 9.33
CA GLY A 109 6.84 -9.28 10.07
C GLY A 109 6.31 -10.40 9.17
N ARG A 110 5.74 -11.44 9.79
CA ARG A 110 5.21 -12.60 9.07
C ARG A 110 3.83 -12.28 8.49
N ASP A 111 3.76 -12.17 7.17
CA ASP A 111 2.51 -11.99 6.44
C ASP A 111 2.16 -13.24 5.62
N SER A 112 1.27 -14.08 6.16
CA SER A 112 0.76 -15.27 5.47
C SER A 112 -0.27 -14.95 4.39
N LEU A 113 -0.72 -13.69 4.30
CA LEU A 113 -1.78 -13.26 3.40
C LEU A 113 -1.21 -12.60 2.14
N ARG A 114 0.07 -12.18 2.17
CA ARG A 114 0.77 -11.47 1.08
C ARG A 114 0.51 -12.05 -0.31
N ASP A 115 0.56 -13.37 -0.44
CA ASP A 115 0.51 -14.07 -1.72
C ASP A 115 -0.92 -14.58 -2.07
N MET A 116 -1.95 -14.17 -1.35
CA MET A 116 -3.34 -14.55 -1.64
C MET A 116 -3.95 -13.93 -2.92
N PRO A 117 -3.65 -12.68 -3.32
CA PRO A 117 -4.17 -12.13 -4.57
C PRO A 117 -3.54 -12.82 -5.78
N ASP A 118 -4.30 -12.94 -6.87
CA ASP A 118 -3.90 -13.57 -8.14
C ASP A 118 -3.73 -12.57 -9.30
N ASP A 119 -3.94 -11.29 -9.04
CA ASP A 119 -3.91 -10.16 -9.98
C ASP A 119 -2.57 -9.37 -9.92
N TRP A 120 -1.49 -9.99 -9.47
CA TRP A 120 -0.16 -9.37 -9.44
C TRP A 120 0.41 -9.18 -10.85
N HIS A 121 0.91 -7.97 -11.12
CA HIS A 121 1.78 -7.68 -12.23
C HIS A 121 3.24 -7.95 -11.81
N GLU A 122 3.77 -9.08 -12.26
CA GLU A 122 5.17 -9.48 -12.04
C GLU A 122 6.11 -8.70 -12.98
N LEU A 123 7.19 -8.16 -12.43
CA LEU A 123 8.21 -7.37 -13.15
C LEU A 123 9.59 -8.01 -13.09
N ALA A 124 9.96 -8.55 -11.93
CA ALA A 124 11.26 -9.19 -11.68
C ALA A 124 11.16 -10.07 -10.42
N ASP A 125 12.15 -10.94 -10.22
CA ASP A 125 12.28 -11.67 -8.96
C ASP A 125 12.56 -10.71 -7.79
N ALA A 126 11.90 -10.95 -6.66
CA ALA A 126 12.16 -10.20 -5.44
C ALA A 126 13.54 -10.57 -4.87
N GLY A 127 14.38 -9.57 -4.63
CA GLY A 127 15.67 -9.74 -3.98
C GLY A 127 15.57 -9.69 -2.45
N GLU A 128 16.68 -9.98 -1.77
CA GLU A 128 16.79 -9.70 -0.34
C GLU A 128 16.61 -8.20 -0.05
N GLY A 129 15.97 -7.88 1.07
CA GLY A 129 15.76 -6.49 1.49
C GLY A 129 14.58 -5.77 0.83
N TYR A 130 13.83 -6.43 -0.05
CA TYR A 130 12.60 -5.88 -0.60
C TYR A 130 11.55 -5.71 0.51
N ARG A 131 10.76 -4.65 0.37
CA ARG A 131 9.78 -4.17 1.35
C ARG A 131 8.39 -4.26 0.75
N HIS A 132 7.39 -4.38 1.61
CA HIS A 132 6.00 -4.56 1.21
C HIS A 132 5.21 -3.30 1.52
N PHE A 133 4.67 -2.67 0.49
CA PHE A 133 3.92 -1.42 0.59
C PHE A 133 2.46 -1.61 0.20
N LEU A 134 1.57 -0.99 0.97
CA LEU A 134 0.13 -1.04 0.77
C LEU A 134 -0.45 0.36 0.94
N PHE A 135 -1.19 0.86 -0.06
CA PHE A 135 -1.92 2.11 0.03
C PHE A 135 -3.40 1.88 -0.23
N TYR A 136 -4.22 2.12 0.79
CA TYR A 136 -5.66 2.20 0.62
C TYR A 136 -6.04 3.53 0.00
N LEU A 137 -6.54 3.49 -1.23
CA LEU A 137 -7.16 4.61 -1.92
C LEU A 137 -8.68 4.47 -1.79
N LYS A 138 -9.44 5.43 -2.29
CA LYS A 138 -10.90 5.47 -2.09
C LYS A 138 -11.60 4.19 -2.57
N ASP A 139 -11.42 3.87 -3.85
CA ASP A 139 -12.10 2.76 -4.53
C ASP A 139 -11.15 1.60 -4.88
N GLU A 140 -9.86 1.75 -4.56
CA GLU A 140 -8.80 0.85 -5.00
C GLU A 140 -7.76 0.67 -3.89
N THR A 141 -7.00 -0.42 -3.98
CA THR A 141 -5.83 -0.65 -3.14
C THR A 141 -4.62 -0.82 -4.03
N PHE A 142 -3.68 0.11 -3.93
CA PHE A 142 -2.37 -0.06 -4.54
C PHE A 142 -1.48 -0.88 -3.60
N GLU A 143 -0.72 -1.80 -4.17
CA GLU A 143 0.18 -2.64 -3.42
C GLU A 143 1.40 -3.00 -4.26
N CYS A 144 2.58 -3.01 -3.64
CA CYS A 144 3.79 -3.45 -4.33
C CYS A 144 4.84 -4.05 -3.39
N ILE A 145 5.75 -4.81 -3.98
CA ILE A 145 6.98 -5.30 -3.36
C ILE A 145 8.14 -4.59 -4.06
N ALA A 146 8.89 -3.76 -3.33
CA ALA A 146 9.93 -2.90 -3.91
C ALA A 146 11.11 -2.69 -2.97
N ALA A 147 12.27 -2.30 -3.50
CA ALA A 147 13.46 -2.03 -2.70
C ALA A 147 13.30 -0.80 -1.80
N ASP A 148 12.74 0.29 -2.34
CA ASP A 148 12.49 1.51 -1.57
C ASP A 148 11.35 2.36 -2.18
N TRP A 149 10.94 3.39 -1.44
CA TRP A 149 9.92 4.35 -1.85
C TRP A 149 10.33 5.80 -1.57
N SER A 150 9.74 6.72 -2.32
CA SER A 150 9.84 8.16 -2.04
C SER A 150 8.53 8.86 -2.41
N PHE A 151 8.30 10.03 -1.82
CA PHE A 151 7.14 10.87 -2.09
C PHE A 151 7.56 12.26 -2.53
N ARG A 152 6.85 12.82 -3.51
CA ARG A 152 6.99 14.21 -3.94
C ARG A 152 5.64 14.82 -4.26
N HIS A 153 5.56 16.14 -4.10
CA HIS A 153 4.49 16.94 -4.67
C HIS A 153 4.75 17.13 -6.17
N VAL A 154 3.70 17.04 -6.96
CA VAL A 154 3.73 17.29 -8.41
C VAL A 154 2.80 18.46 -8.70
N ALA A 155 3.37 19.53 -9.26
CA ALA A 155 2.58 20.60 -9.85
C ALA A 155 2.08 20.16 -11.22
N ALA A 156 0.80 20.37 -11.53
CA ALA A 156 0.15 19.94 -12.76
C ALA A 156 0.82 20.43 -14.07
N THR A 157 1.77 21.37 -14.02
CA THR A 157 2.31 22.05 -15.20
C THR A 157 3.75 21.67 -15.62
N ALA A 158 4.43 20.74 -14.95
CA ALA A 158 5.84 20.44 -15.28
C ALA A 158 6.09 19.20 -16.17
N ASP A 159 5.16 18.25 -16.28
CA ASP A 159 5.46 16.92 -16.86
C ASP A 159 5.03 16.71 -18.32
N ALA A 160 4.41 17.72 -18.94
CA ALA A 160 4.08 17.69 -20.37
C ALA A 160 5.32 17.74 -21.28
N SER A 161 6.54 17.91 -20.73
CA SER A 161 7.79 18.05 -21.50
C SER A 161 8.77 16.88 -21.36
N ARG A 162 8.46 15.84 -20.58
CA ARG A 162 9.34 14.65 -20.42
C ARG A 162 8.84 13.37 -21.09
N HIS A 163 7.80 13.45 -21.92
CA HIS A 163 7.26 12.34 -22.70
C HIS A 163 8.15 11.95 -23.91
N ASP A 164 9.43 11.70 -23.69
CA ASP A 164 10.30 10.98 -24.62
C ASP A 164 11.23 10.05 -23.84
N ARG A 165 10.68 8.87 -23.50
CA ARG A 165 11.36 7.59 -23.25
C ARG A 165 10.34 6.56 -22.77
N SER A 166 9.83 5.74 -23.69
CA SER A 166 9.28 4.39 -23.44
C SER A 166 8.57 4.17 -22.08
N VAL A 167 7.56 4.98 -21.76
CA VAL A 167 6.66 4.72 -20.62
C VAL A 167 5.53 3.84 -21.13
N ASN A 168 5.42 2.62 -20.62
CA ASN A 168 4.24 1.81 -20.86
C ASN A 168 3.14 2.30 -19.93
N VAL A 169 2.19 3.07 -20.49
CA VAL A 169 0.97 3.48 -19.80
C VAL A 169 0.06 2.27 -19.71
N ILE A 170 -0.10 1.70 -18.52
CA ILE A 170 -1.06 0.62 -18.28
C ILE A 170 -2.29 1.28 -17.67
N ASN A 171 -3.24 1.68 -18.53
CA ASN A 171 -4.59 1.97 -18.07
C ASN A 171 -5.20 0.65 -17.60
N SER A 172 -5.62 0.57 -16.33
CA SER A 172 -6.34 -0.60 -15.83
C SER A 172 -7.59 -0.81 -16.70
N VAL A 173 -7.61 -1.93 -17.41
CA VAL A 173 -8.78 -2.35 -18.18
C VAL A 173 -9.80 -2.85 -17.16
N ARG A 174 -10.95 -2.17 -17.12
CA ARG A 174 -12.10 -2.56 -16.30
C ARG A 174 -12.61 -3.94 -16.74
N TYR A 175 -12.84 -4.83 -15.79
CA TYR A 175 -13.75 -5.97 -15.95
C TYR A 175 -15.10 -5.62 -15.31
#